data_AF-A0A1V9B5Q2-F1
#
_entry.id   AF-A0A1V9B5Q2-F1
#
_cell.length_a   1.000
_cell.length_b   1.000
_cell.length_c   1.000
_cell.angle_alpha   90.00
_cell.angle_beta   90.00
_cell.angle_gamma   90.00
#
_symmetry.space_group_name_H-M   'P 1'
#
loop_
_entity.id
_entity.type
_entity.pdbx_description
1 polymer ?
#
loop_
_entity_poly.entity_id
_entity_poly.type
_entity_poly.pdbx_seq_one_letter_code
_entity_poly.pdbx_strand_id
1 'polypeptide(L)'
;MMTRDEAARLLSILLHELTKPWRKEKVHSDVLEIIMKLRIQAADEERYMNDLLSNIAFASESAHALKQIWGYMLREQTFLSPGTIEAMLTDAQQAIRRRLPGLVERYGRPFADIDDAAERKRQLERSYSALLLFNRIATDFLIEFGREENESAACTFFAADPNELLEVFHHLCGVYASRWLEGLEVD
;
A
#
# COMPACT_ATOMS: atom_id res chain seq x y z
N MET A 1 -0.58 28.84 2.19
CA MET A 1 0.02 27.62 2.75
C MET A 1 -1.12 26.74 3.16
N MET A 2 -1.23 25.55 2.54
CA MET A 2 -2.29 24.60 2.88
C MET A 2 -2.00 23.98 4.26
N THR A 3 -3.01 23.89 5.11
CA THR A 3 -2.89 23.27 6.44
C THR A 3 -3.01 21.75 6.36
N ARG A 4 -2.52 21.04 7.39
CA ARG A 4 -2.67 19.59 7.54
C ARG A 4 -4.13 19.12 7.46
N ASP A 5 -5.06 19.85 8.05
CA ASP A 5 -6.49 19.50 8.06
C ASP A 5 -7.14 19.69 6.69
N GLU A 6 -6.77 20.75 5.96
CA GLU A 6 -7.20 20.97 4.58
C GLU A 6 -6.66 19.86 3.66
N ALA A 7 -5.38 19.52 3.81
CA ALA A 7 -4.75 18.43 3.08
C ALA A 7 -5.46 17.09 3.35
N ALA A 8 -5.75 16.78 4.61
CA ALA A 8 -6.46 15.57 5.00
C ALA A 8 -7.87 15.50 4.42
N ARG A 9 -8.60 16.63 4.44
CA ARG A 9 -9.95 16.71 3.86
C ARG A 9 -9.89 16.47 2.35
N LEU A 10 -8.99 17.14 1.63
CA LEU A 10 -8.86 17.00 0.18
C LEU A 10 -8.45 15.59 -0.22
N LEU A 11 -7.42 15.02 0.44
CA LEU A 11 -7.00 13.64 0.19
C LEU A 11 -8.12 12.64 0.50
N SER A 12 -8.89 12.83 1.58
CA SER A 12 -10.00 11.94 1.89
C SER A 12 -11.09 11.97 0.81
N ILE A 13 -11.39 13.14 0.23
CA ILE A 13 -12.34 13.26 -0.89
C ILE A 13 -11.82 12.51 -2.10
N LEU A 14 -10.55 12.71 -2.46
CA LEU A 14 -9.93 12.05 -3.62
C LEU A 14 -9.90 10.52 -3.45
N LEU A 15 -9.51 10.04 -2.27
CA LEU A 15 -9.51 8.60 -1.98
C LEU A 15 -10.92 8.01 -1.97
N HIS A 16 -11.92 8.78 -1.54
CA HIS A 16 -13.31 8.37 -1.67
C HIS A 16 -13.72 8.19 -3.13
N GLU A 17 -13.50 9.21 -3.98
CA GLU A 17 -13.87 9.13 -5.40
C GLU A 17 -13.07 8.04 -6.14
N LEU A 18 -11.79 7.86 -5.81
CA LEU A 18 -10.94 6.79 -6.36
C LEU A 18 -11.50 5.39 -6.07
N THR A 19 -12.01 5.18 -4.85
CA THR A 19 -12.50 3.87 -4.40
C THR A 19 -14.00 3.68 -4.54
N LYS A 20 -14.75 4.74 -4.88
CA LYS A 20 -16.19 4.71 -5.17
C LYS A 20 -16.65 3.64 -6.18
N PRO A 21 -15.92 3.35 -7.28
CA PRO A 21 -16.33 2.30 -8.21
C PRO A 21 -16.05 0.88 -7.69
N TRP A 22 -15.35 0.72 -6.56
CA TRP A 22 -15.01 -0.59 -6.02
C TRP A 22 -16.24 -1.26 -5.42
N ARG A 23 -16.31 -2.59 -5.57
CA ARG A 23 -17.34 -3.43 -4.94
C ARG A 23 -16.68 -4.25 -3.85
N LYS A 24 -17.26 -4.23 -2.65
CA LYS A 24 -16.66 -4.84 -1.46
C LYS A 24 -16.42 -6.34 -1.66
N GLU A 25 -17.39 -7.03 -2.25
CA GLU A 25 -17.32 -8.47 -2.54
C GLU A 25 -16.19 -8.79 -3.52
N LYS A 26 -15.97 -7.92 -4.52
CA LYS A 26 -14.87 -8.08 -5.47
C LYS A 26 -13.52 -7.86 -4.81
N VAL A 27 -13.41 -6.82 -3.98
CA VAL A 27 -12.18 -6.53 -3.22
C VAL A 27 -11.84 -7.71 -2.29
N HIS A 28 -12.83 -8.24 -1.56
CA HIS A 28 -12.67 -9.41 -0.70
C HIS A 28 -12.25 -10.63 -1.50
N SER A 29 -12.93 -10.92 -2.61
CA SER A 29 -12.59 -12.02 -3.51
C SER A 29 -11.15 -11.91 -4.05
N ASP A 30 -10.71 -10.72 -4.46
CA ASP A 30 -9.36 -10.51 -5.00
C ASP A 30 -8.29 -10.78 -3.93
N VAL A 31 -8.53 -10.31 -2.70
CA VAL A 31 -7.61 -10.54 -1.57
C VAL A 31 -7.56 -12.02 -1.22
N LEU A 32 -8.72 -12.69 -1.09
CA LEU A 32 -8.79 -14.11 -0.78
C LEU A 32 -8.12 -14.97 -1.85
N GLU A 33 -8.30 -14.63 -3.13
CA GLU A 33 -7.65 -15.34 -4.23
C GLU A 33 -6.12 -15.31 -4.09
N ILE A 34 -5.55 -14.14 -3.75
CA ILE A 34 -4.11 -13.99 -3.51
C ILE A 34 -3.66 -14.84 -2.32
N ILE A 35 -4.37 -14.77 -1.19
CA ILE A 35 -4.07 -15.54 0.02
C ILE A 35 -4.14 -17.05 -0.24
N MET A 36 -5.22 -17.51 -0.87
CA MET A 36 -5.41 -18.92 -1.23
C MET A 36 -4.32 -19.41 -2.17
N LYS A 37 -3.92 -18.60 -3.15
CA LYS A 37 -2.83 -18.94 -4.06
C LYS A 37 -1.51 -19.13 -3.31
N LEU A 38 -1.17 -18.25 -2.39
CA LEU A 38 0.03 -18.40 -1.55
C LEU A 38 -0.03 -19.69 -0.73
N ARG A 39 -1.20 -20.00 -0.15
CA ARG A 39 -1.41 -21.21 0.64
C ARG A 39 -1.25 -22.49 -0.18
N ILE A 40 -1.84 -22.54 -1.38
CA ILE A 40 -1.77 -23.69 -2.29
C ILE A 40 -0.33 -23.92 -2.78
N GLN A 41 0.44 -22.84 -2.95
CA GLN A 41 1.83 -22.91 -3.42
C GLN A 41 2.82 -23.31 -2.32
N ALA A 42 2.47 -23.11 -1.06
CA ALA A 42 3.29 -23.50 0.07
C ALA A 42 3.25 -25.02 0.28
N ALA A 43 4.40 -25.60 0.62
CA ALA A 43 4.51 -27.03 0.91
C ALA A 43 3.83 -27.42 2.23
N ASP A 44 3.86 -26.51 3.21
CA ASP A 44 3.34 -26.66 4.56
C ASP A 44 3.02 -25.29 5.18
N GLU A 45 2.47 -25.29 6.39
CA GLU A 45 2.04 -24.07 7.10
C GLU A 45 3.21 -23.18 7.51
N GLU A 46 4.35 -23.76 7.88
CA GLU A 46 5.55 -22.98 8.25
C GLU A 46 6.09 -22.24 7.02
N ARG A 47 6.17 -22.92 5.88
CA ARG A 47 6.56 -22.33 4.61
C ARG A 47 5.57 -21.24 4.17
N TYR A 48 4.27 -21.49 4.34
CA TYR A 48 3.24 -20.50 4.06
C TYR A 48 3.41 -19.23 4.89
N MET A 49 3.63 -19.35 6.20
CA MET A 49 3.88 -18.20 7.08
C MET A 49 5.16 -17.44 6.72
N ASN A 50 6.22 -18.15 6.34
CA ASN A 50 7.46 -17.53 5.86
C ASN A 50 7.27 -16.80 4.52
N ASP A 51 6.47 -17.36 3.62
CA ASP A 51 6.12 -16.73 2.35
C ASP A 51 5.24 -15.49 2.58
N LEU A 52 4.25 -15.55 3.50
CA LEU A 52 3.50 -14.38 3.94
C LEU A 52 4.41 -13.28 4.47
N LEU A 53 5.37 -13.62 5.33
CA LEU A 53 6.30 -12.66 5.89
C LEU A 53 7.18 -11.99 4.82
N SER A 54 7.65 -12.79 3.85
CA SER A 54 8.40 -12.28 2.69
C SER A 54 7.55 -11.32 1.85
N ASN A 55 6.26 -11.63 1.66
CA ASN A 55 5.33 -10.77 0.94
C ASN A 55 4.98 -9.49 1.73
N ILE A 56 4.87 -9.56 3.05
CA ILE A 56 4.71 -8.39 3.93
C ILE A 56 5.92 -7.46 3.78
N ALA A 57 7.15 -8.01 3.85
CA ALA A 57 8.36 -7.22 3.68
C ALA A 57 8.39 -6.54 2.30
N PHE A 58 8.10 -7.30 1.23
CA PHE A 58 8.05 -6.76 -0.13
C PHE A 58 6.99 -5.66 -0.29
N ALA A 59 5.77 -5.88 0.21
CA ALA A 59 4.66 -4.93 0.09
C ALA A 59 4.88 -3.67 0.94
N SER A 60 5.53 -3.80 2.10
CA SER A 60 5.89 -2.66 2.95
C SER A 60 6.94 -1.77 2.29
N GLU A 61 7.97 -2.36 1.69
CA GLU A 61 8.99 -1.62 0.95
C GLU A 61 8.43 -1.01 -0.35
N SER A 62 7.49 -1.70 -0.99
CA SER A 62 6.76 -1.16 -2.15
C SER A 62 5.93 0.07 -1.76
N ALA A 63 5.26 0.04 -0.61
CA ALA A 63 4.55 1.18 -0.06
C ALA A 63 5.50 2.35 0.25
N HIS A 64 6.71 2.05 0.73
CA HIS A 64 7.76 3.05 0.90
C HIS A 64 8.20 3.66 -0.43
N ALA A 65 8.40 2.84 -1.48
CA ALA A 65 8.74 3.33 -2.81
C ALA A 65 7.67 4.27 -3.39
N LEU A 66 6.38 3.92 -3.26
CA LEU A 66 5.26 4.79 -3.64
C LEU A 66 5.31 6.14 -2.91
N LYS A 67 5.57 6.12 -1.58
CA LYS A 67 5.77 7.34 -0.79
C LYS A 67 6.93 8.17 -1.32
N GLN A 68 8.04 7.56 -1.74
CA GLN A 68 9.19 8.28 -2.30
C GLN A 68 8.89 8.88 -3.68
N ILE A 69 8.18 8.16 -4.55
CA ILE A 69 7.78 8.65 -5.88
C ILE A 69 6.89 9.89 -5.74
N TRP A 70 5.89 9.85 -4.85
CA TRP A 70 5.06 11.03 -4.62
C TRP A 70 5.82 12.17 -3.94
N GLY A 71 6.65 11.83 -2.94
CA GLY A 71 7.49 12.82 -2.27
C GLY A 71 8.43 13.54 -3.24
N TYR A 72 8.92 12.86 -4.27
CA TYR A 72 9.67 13.48 -5.36
C TYR A 72 8.81 14.49 -6.13
N MET A 73 7.61 14.08 -6.58
CA MET A 73 6.68 14.99 -7.28
C MET A 73 6.35 16.24 -6.45
N LEU A 74 6.11 16.08 -5.15
CA LEU A 74 5.80 17.18 -4.24
C LEU A 74 6.97 18.14 -4.01
N ARG A 75 8.18 17.61 -3.80
CA ARG A 75 9.37 18.43 -3.54
C ARG A 75 9.83 19.19 -4.77
N GLU A 76 9.84 18.52 -5.92
CA GLU A 76 10.24 19.12 -7.20
C GLU A 76 9.09 19.90 -7.86
N GLN A 77 7.89 19.90 -7.26
CA GLN A 77 6.68 20.54 -7.76
C GLN A 77 6.40 20.18 -9.23
N THR A 78 6.50 18.88 -9.52
CA THR A 78 6.42 18.34 -10.87
C THR A 78 5.47 17.16 -10.93
N PHE A 79 4.89 16.93 -12.11
CA PHE A 79 4.07 15.76 -12.39
C PHE A 79 4.89 14.71 -13.13
N LEU A 80 4.75 13.46 -12.71
CA LEU A 80 5.25 12.31 -13.44
C LEU A 80 4.09 11.69 -14.21
N SER A 81 4.32 11.35 -15.48
CA SER A 81 3.34 10.61 -16.26
C SER A 81 3.05 9.24 -15.61
N PRO A 82 1.85 8.65 -15.81
CA PRO A 82 1.54 7.30 -15.34
C PRO A 82 2.59 6.26 -15.73
N GLY A 83 3.06 6.30 -16.99
CA GLY A 83 4.10 5.38 -17.46
C GLY A 83 5.45 5.57 -16.74
N THR A 84 5.79 6.80 -16.34
CA THR A 84 6.99 7.06 -15.53
C THR A 84 6.83 6.54 -14.11
N ILE A 85 5.66 6.72 -13.50
CA ILE A 85 5.34 6.21 -12.16
C ILE A 85 5.44 4.68 -12.15
N GLU A 86 4.84 4.01 -13.14
CA GLU A 86 4.89 2.55 -13.29
C GLU A 86 6.32 2.04 -13.48
N ALA A 87 7.13 2.72 -14.31
CA ALA A 87 8.53 2.36 -14.52
C ALA A 87 9.35 2.50 -13.23
N MET A 88 9.21 3.62 -12.51
CA MET A 88 9.90 3.85 -11.23
C MET A 88 9.49 2.83 -10.17
N LEU A 89 8.20 2.50 -10.08
CA LEU A 89 7.70 1.48 -9.16
C LEU A 89 8.25 0.10 -9.52
N THR A 90 8.28 -0.24 -10.81
CA THR A 90 8.83 -1.51 -11.31
C THR A 90 10.31 -1.64 -10.96
N ASP A 91 11.11 -0.60 -11.19
CA ASP A 91 12.53 -0.59 -10.86
C ASP A 91 12.76 -0.73 -9.35
N ALA A 92 11.98 0.00 -8.55
CA ALA A 92 12.02 -0.12 -7.09
C ALA A 92 11.67 -1.54 -6.63
N GLN A 93 10.61 -2.14 -7.16
CA GLN A 93 10.21 -3.51 -6.84
C GLN A 93 11.27 -4.54 -7.25
N GLN A 94 11.94 -4.37 -8.38
CA GLN A 94 13.07 -5.23 -8.77
C GLN A 94 14.24 -5.10 -7.78
N ALA A 95 14.57 -3.88 -7.35
CA ALA A 95 15.61 -3.64 -6.36
C ALA A 95 15.25 -4.25 -4.99
N ILE A 96 13.99 -4.14 -4.57
CA ILE A 96 13.48 -4.74 -3.34
C ILE A 96 13.60 -6.26 -3.40
N ARG A 97 13.17 -6.91 -4.51
CA ARG A 97 13.29 -8.38 -4.68
C ARG A 97 14.72 -8.88 -4.50
N ARG A 98 15.71 -8.15 -5.02
CA ARG A 98 17.14 -8.51 -4.88
C ARG A 98 17.63 -8.45 -3.44
N ARG A 99 17.03 -7.60 -2.60
CA ARG A 99 17.43 -7.37 -1.20
C ARG A 99 16.52 -8.06 -0.19
N LEU A 100 15.40 -8.62 -0.65
CA LEU A 100 14.33 -9.19 0.18
C LEU A 100 14.82 -10.19 1.23
N PRO A 101 15.76 -11.12 0.95
CA PRO A 101 16.26 -12.05 1.96
C PRO A 101 16.85 -11.36 3.20
N GLY A 102 17.46 -10.18 3.04
CA GLY A 102 18.03 -9.40 4.14
C GLY A 102 17.02 -8.48 4.85
N LEU A 103 15.77 -8.42 4.39
CA LEU A 103 14.73 -7.55 4.95
C LEU A 103 13.72 -8.33 5.80
N VAL A 104 13.47 -9.60 5.46
CA VAL A 104 12.43 -10.45 6.08
C VAL A 104 12.53 -10.47 7.61
N GLU A 105 13.74 -10.60 8.16
CA GLU A 105 13.97 -10.63 9.61
C GLU A 105 13.43 -9.38 10.32
N ARG A 106 13.67 -8.19 9.74
CA ARG A 106 13.20 -6.92 10.32
C ARG A 106 11.67 -6.88 10.38
N TYR A 107 11.01 -7.34 9.32
CA TYR A 107 9.55 -7.38 9.24
C TYR A 107 8.94 -8.50 10.07
N GLY A 108 9.72 -9.52 10.45
CA GLY A 108 9.27 -10.64 11.30
C GLY A 108 9.15 -10.27 12.78
N ARG A 109 9.87 -9.24 13.24
CA ARG A 109 9.92 -8.85 14.66
C ARG A 109 8.54 -8.65 15.32
N PRO A 110 7.56 -7.98 14.69
CA PRO A 110 6.24 -7.81 15.31
C PRO A 110 5.46 -9.12 15.52
N PHE A 111 5.84 -10.19 14.83
CA PHE A 111 5.18 -11.50 14.91
C PHE A 111 5.95 -12.52 15.76
N ALA A 112 7.18 -12.19 16.15
CA ALA A 112 8.09 -13.11 16.85
C ALA A 112 7.55 -13.52 18.23
N ASP A 113 6.89 -12.59 18.92
CA ASP A 113 6.36 -12.78 20.28
C ASP A 113 4.98 -13.46 20.32
N ILE A 114 4.43 -13.86 19.17
CA ILE A 114 3.12 -14.53 19.10
C ILE A 114 3.33 -16.04 19.19
N ASP A 115 3.17 -16.63 20.38
CA ASP A 115 3.42 -18.06 20.60
C ASP A 115 2.44 -19.00 19.89
N ASP A 116 1.16 -18.62 19.80
CA ASP A 116 0.14 -19.40 19.09
C ASP A 116 0.35 -19.30 17.58
N ALA A 117 0.73 -20.41 16.95
CA ALA A 117 0.95 -20.49 15.51
C ALA A 117 -0.30 -20.11 14.70
N ALA A 118 -1.51 -20.48 15.16
CA ALA A 118 -2.74 -20.14 14.47
C ALA A 118 -3.01 -18.64 14.52
N GLU A 119 -2.77 -17.99 15.68
CA GLU A 119 -2.86 -16.54 15.79
C GLU A 119 -1.79 -15.82 14.98
N ARG A 120 -0.55 -16.32 15.00
CA ARG A 120 0.54 -15.76 14.18
C ARG A 120 0.18 -15.80 12.69
N LYS A 121 -0.36 -16.92 12.20
CA LYS A 121 -0.87 -17.06 10.83
C LYS A 121 -1.93 -16.01 10.51
N ARG A 122 -2.96 -15.89 11.36
CA ARG A 122 -4.04 -14.90 11.20
C ARG A 122 -3.52 -13.47 11.15
N GLN A 123 -2.56 -13.11 12.00
CA GLN A 123 -1.96 -11.77 12.03
C GLN A 123 -1.12 -11.49 10.78
N LEU A 124 -0.38 -12.48 10.28
CA LEU A 124 0.35 -12.37 9.02
C LEU A 124 -0.60 -12.16 7.84
N GLU A 125 -1.66 -12.96 7.75
CA GLU A 125 -2.68 -12.84 6.71
C GLU A 125 -3.34 -11.46 6.72
N ARG A 126 -3.82 -11.00 7.88
CA ARG A 126 -4.42 -9.67 8.05
C ARG A 126 -3.46 -8.54 7.66
N SER A 127 -2.21 -8.63 8.11
CA SER A 127 -1.19 -7.62 7.81
C SER A 127 -0.90 -7.56 6.31
N TYR A 128 -0.80 -8.72 5.66
CA TYR A 128 -0.56 -8.78 4.23
C TYR A 128 -1.76 -8.28 3.42
N SER A 129 -2.99 -8.67 3.78
CA SER A 129 -4.22 -8.16 3.15
C SER A 129 -4.32 -6.63 3.24
N ALA A 130 -3.99 -6.06 4.40
CA ALA A 130 -3.96 -4.60 4.58
C ALA A 130 -2.95 -3.93 3.66
N LEU A 131 -1.74 -4.50 3.55
CA LEU A 131 -0.69 -3.97 2.68
C LEU A 131 -1.03 -4.10 1.19
N LEU A 132 -1.71 -5.17 0.77
CA LEU A 132 -2.19 -5.33 -0.61
C LEU A 132 -3.12 -4.18 -1.00
N LEU A 133 -4.14 -3.90 -0.18
CA LEU A 133 -5.07 -2.81 -0.47
C LEU A 133 -4.40 -1.44 -0.34
N PHE A 134 -3.53 -1.25 0.66
CA PHE A 134 -2.74 -0.03 0.77
C PHE A 134 -1.99 0.26 -0.54
N ASN A 135 -1.23 -0.72 -1.04
CA ASN A 135 -0.42 -0.54 -2.25
C ASN A 135 -1.29 -0.30 -3.49
N ARG A 136 -2.43 -0.99 -3.61
CA ARG A 136 -3.39 -0.75 -4.69
C ARG A 136 -3.91 0.70 -4.65
N ILE A 137 -4.44 1.13 -3.51
CA ILE A 137 -4.98 2.50 -3.33
C ILE A 137 -3.89 3.53 -3.63
N ALA A 138 -2.69 3.35 -3.09
CA ALA A 138 -1.60 4.30 -3.29
C ALA A 138 -1.13 4.34 -4.74
N THR A 139 -1.04 3.20 -5.42
CA THR A 139 -0.67 3.15 -6.85
C THR A 139 -1.72 3.84 -7.71
N ASP A 140 -2.99 3.48 -7.52
CA ASP A 140 -4.10 4.07 -8.27
C ASP A 140 -4.15 5.60 -8.04
N PHE A 141 -3.94 6.06 -6.80
CA PHE A 141 -3.88 7.48 -6.49
C PHE A 141 -2.74 8.18 -7.23
N LEU A 142 -1.53 7.62 -7.25
CA LEU A 142 -0.40 8.26 -7.93
C LEU A 142 -0.59 8.31 -9.44
N ILE A 143 -1.15 7.25 -10.03
CA ILE A 143 -1.50 7.22 -11.45
C ILE A 143 -2.49 8.34 -11.76
N GLU A 144 -3.58 8.46 -10.99
CA GLU A 144 -4.56 9.54 -11.17
C GLU A 144 -3.96 10.93 -10.92
N PHE A 145 -3.10 11.08 -9.92
CA PHE A 145 -2.39 12.34 -9.61
C PHE A 145 -1.51 12.79 -10.77
N GLY A 146 -0.88 11.85 -11.49
CA GLY A 146 0.01 12.12 -12.62
C GLY A 146 -0.69 12.30 -13.97
N ARG A 147 -2.02 12.19 -14.04
CA ARG A 147 -2.75 12.43 -15.30
C ARG A 147 -2.86 13.93 -15.60
N GLU A 148 -2.60 14.29 -16.85
CA GLU A 148 -2.69 15.69 -17.34
C GLU A 148 -4.03 16.35 -17.01
N GLU A 149 -5.14 15.61 -17.14
CA GLU A 149 -6.49 16.10 -16.85
C GLU A 149 -6.71 16.49 -15.37
N ASN A 150 -5.89 15.96 -14.46
CA ASN A 150 -5.96 16.20 -13.03
C ASN A 150 -4.92 17.22 -12.53
N GLU A 151 -3.92 17.62 -13.34
CA GLU A 151 -2.81 18.47 -12.91
C GLU A 151 -3.27 19.81 -12.30
N SER A 152 -4.28 20.43 -12.91
CA SER A 152 -4.83 21.72 -12.42
C SER A 152 -5.40 21.60 -11.01
N ALA A 153 -6.06 20.48 -10.68
CA ALA A 153 -6.55 20.23 -9.33
C ALA A 153 -5.42 19.77 -8.39
N ALA A 154 -4.50 18.93 -8.89
CA ALA A 154 -3.42 18.35 -8.13
C ALA A 154 -2.34 19.37 -7.74
N CYS A 155 -2.16 20.45 -8.49
CA CYS A 155 -1.14 21.47 -8.18
C CYS A 155 -1.36 22.15 -6.82
N THR A 156 -2.59 22.13 -6.29
CA THR A 156 -2.89 22.63 -4.94
C THR A 156 -2.05 21.95 -3.86
N PHE A 157 -1.67 20.69 -4.07
CA PHE A 157 -0.85 19.92 -3.14
C PHE A 157 0.59 20.42 -3.06
N PHE A 158 1.10 21.12 -4.07
CA PHE A 158 2.45 21.73 -4.04
C PHE A 158 2.55 22.90 -3.07
N ALA A 159 1.41 23.44 -2.60
CA ALA A 159 1.37 24.51 -1.60
C ALA A 159 1.37 24.01 -0.14
N ALA A 160 1.43 22.69 0.09
CA ALA A 160 1.59 22.08 1.41
C ALA A 160 3.04 21.68 1.70
N ASP A 161 3.35 21.48 2.98
CA ASP A 161 4.57 20.80 3.39
C ASP A 161 4.56 19.34 2.87
N PRO A 162 5.56 18.92 2.08
CA PRO A 162 5.58 17.56 1.52
C PRO A 162 5.58 16.47 2.60
N ASN A 163 6.23 16.66 3.75
CA ASN A 163 6.29 15.62 4.78
C ASN A 163 4.94 15.46 5.47
N GLU A 164 4.27 16.56 5.82
CA GLU A 164 2.91 16.50 6.38
C GLU A 164 1.94 15.82 5.42
N LEU A 165 2.01 16.18 4.14
CA LEU A 165 1.13 15.62 3.13
C LEU A 165 1.35 14.12 2.92
N LEU A 166 2.63 13.68 2.91
CA LEU A 166 3.01 12.27 2.82
C LEU A 166 2.55 11.46 4.04
N GLU A 167 2.60 12.03 5.25
CA GLU A 167 2.09 11.39 6.47
C GLU A 167 0.57 11.21 6.42
N VAL A 168 -0.15 12.28 6.08
CA VAL A 168 -1.62 12.28 6.00
C VAL A 168 -2.10 11.27 4.97
N PHE A 169 -1.48 11.26 3.79
CA PHE A 169 -1.80 10.28 2.75
C PHE A 169 -1.56 8.84 3.20
N HIS A 170 -0.39 8.56 3.79
CA HIS A 170 -0.09 7.22 4.28
C HIS A 170 -1.11 6.78 5.35
N HIS A 171 -1.47 7.66 6.27
CA HIS A 171 -2.49 7.38 7.26
C HIS A 171 -3.86 7.09 6.61
N LEU A 172 -4.30 7.93 5.67
CA LEU A 172 -5.60 7.76 5.01
C LEU A 172 -5.66 6.51 4.14
N CYS A 173 -4.60 6.18 3.39
CA CYS A 173 -4.52 4.92 2.65
C CYS A 173 -4.67 3.71 3.59
N GLY A 174 -4.05 3.76 4.78
CA GLY A 174 -4.23 2.73 5.81
C GLY A 174 -5.68 2.64 6.30
N VAL A 175 -6.30 3.78 6.63
CA VAL A 175 -7.71 3.82 7.06
C VAL A 175 -8.65 3.25 5.99
N TYR A 176 -8.45 3.60 4.72
CA TYR A 176 -9.27 3.08 3.63
C TYR A 176 -9.02 1.58 3.40
N ALA A 177 -7.78 1.13 3.44
CA ALA A 177 -7.46 -0.30 3.36
C ALA A 177 -8.19 -1.09 4.46
N SER A 178 -8.14 -0.63 5.70
CA SER A 178 -8.86 -1.26 6.82
C SER A 178 -10.38 -1.27 6.62
N ARG A 179 -10.98 -0.16 6.14
CA ARG A 179 -12.42 -0.10 5.85
C ARG A 179 -12.83 -1.09 4.77
N TRP A 180 -12.03 -1.22 3.72
CA TRP A 180 -12.32 -2.18 2.66
C TRP A 180 -12.18 -3.63 3.11
N LEU A 181 -11.33 -3.92 4.09
CA LEU A 181 -11.17 -5.25 4.68
C LEU A 181 -12.16 -5.55 5.81
N GLU A 182 -12.96 -4.57 6.25
CA GLU A 182 -13.92 -4.79 7.33
C GLU A 182 -14.88 -5.95 6.98
N GLY A 183 -15.00 -6.94 7.86
CA GLY A 183 -15.81 -8.13 7.63
C GLY A 183 -15.18 -9.17 6.70
N LEU A 184 -13.92 -9.00 6.28
CA LEU A 184 -13.17 -10.05 5.61
C LEU A 184 -12.73 -11.11 6.63
N GLU A 185 -13.16 -12.34 6.41
CA GLU A 185 -12.66 -13.51 7.13
C GLU A 185 -11.59 -14.19 6.28
N VAL A 186 -10.39 -14.28 6.82
CA VAL A 186 -9.26 -14.99 6.20
C VAL A 186 -9.05 -16.25 7.05
N ASP A 187 -9.67 -17.36 6.61
CA ASP A 187 -9.67 -18.66 7.29
C ASP A 187 -8.37 -19.43 7.07
#